data_AF-A0A4R2P710-F1
#
_entry.id   AF-A0A4R2P710-F1
#
_cell.length_a   1.000
_cell.length_b   1.000
_cell.length_c   1.000
_cell.angle_alpha   90.00
_cell.angle_beta   90.00
_cell.angle_gamma   90.00
#
_symmetry.space_group_name_H-M   'P 1'
#
loop_
_entity.id
_entity.type
_entity.pdbx_description
1 polymer ?
#
loop_
_entity_poly.entity_id
_entity_poly.type
_entity_poly.pdbx_seq_one_letter_code
_entity_poly.pdbx_strand_id
1 'polypeptide(L)'
;MAQMFDDHTLDYLMESLSNWIDDDVKAVSLYRQLVAGHYPDEKAFVESLSEEEQLYLNGILTKEMDYAKTGQDDVRLTQLNEVYERLF
;
A
#
# COMPACT_ATOMS: atom_id res chain seq x y z
N MET A 1 -0.71 -1.06 24.02
CA MET A 1 -2.17 -1.10 23.81
C MET A 1 -2.39 -0.75 22.35
N ALA A 2 -2.39 -1.75 21.47
CA ALA A 2 -2.79 -1.51 20.09
C ALA A 2 -4.30 -1.29 20.12
N GLN A 3 -4.75 -0.07 19.82
CA GLN A 3 -6.14 0.18 19.49
C GLN A 3 -6.44 -0.64 18.24
N MET A 4 -7.47 -1.49 18.28
CA MET A 4 -8.13 -2.01 17.08
C MET A 4 -8.71 -0.79 16.36
N PHE A 5 -7.97 -0.26 15.40
CA PHE A 5 -8.56 0.43 14.27
C PHE A 5 -9.11 -0.66 13.35
N ASP A 6 -10.28 -0.41 12.73
CA ASP A 6 -10.73 -1.27 11.63
C ASP A 6 -9.59 -1.38 10.61
N ASP A 7 -9.31 -2.60 10.18
CA ASP A 7 -8.24 -2.89 9.22
C ASP A 7 -8.65 -2.33 7.85
N HIS A 8 -8.12 -1.16 7.55
CA HIS A 8 -8.32 -0.43 6.29
C HIS A 8 -7.03 -0.41 5.47
N THR A 9 -6.12 -1.35 5.72
CA THR A 9 -4.76 -1.29 5.18
C THR A 9 -4.77 -1.35 3.66
N LEU A 10 -5.63 -2.19 3.07
CA LEU A 10 -5.82 -2.24 1.62
C LEU A 10 -6.52 -0.99 1.05
N ASP A 11 -7.40 -0.33 1.81
CA ASP A 11 -8.06 0.91 1.38
C ASP A 11 -7.04 2.07 1.31
N TYR A 12 -6.19 2.20 2.33
CA TYR A 12 -5.11 3.19 2.34
C TYR A 12 -4.09 2.92 1.23
N LEU A 13 -3.74 1.66 0.98
CA LEU A 13 -2.87 1.30 -0.13
C LEU A 13 -3.50 1.66 -1.48
N MET A 14 -4.80 1.39 -1.67
CA MET A 14 -5.54 1.72 -2.88
C MET A 14 -5.56 3.24 -3.12
N GLU A 15 -5.83 4.03 -2.08
CA GLU A 15 -5.79 5.49 -2.16
C GLU A 15 -4.38 5.97 -2.51
N SER A 16 -3.35 5.45 -1.85
CA SER A 16 -1.96 5.82 -2.13
C SER A 16 -1.52 5.46 -3.54
N LEU A 17 -1.89 4.29 -4.07
CA LEU A 17 -1.64 3.94 -5.47
C LEU A 17 -2.36 4.88 -6.44
N SER A 18 -3.56 5.34 -6.10
CA SER A 18 -4.33 6.28 -6.93
C SER A 18 -3.63 7.64 -7.13
N ASN A 19 -2.70 8.02 -6.25
CA ASN A 19 -1.88 9.23 -6.43
C ASN A 19 -0.89 9.12 -7.61
N TRP A 20 -0.66 7.91 -8.15
CA TRP A 20 0.37 7.65 -9.16
C TRP A 20 -0.19 7.14 -10.50
N ILE A 21 -1.48 6.83 -10.58
CA ILE A 21 -2.06 6.16 -11.76
C ILE A 21 -2.12 7.04 -13.02
N ASP A 22 -2.05 8.37 -12.88
CA ASP A 22 -2.09 9.28 -14.02
C ASP A 22 -0.77 9.29 -14.81
N ASP A 23 0.36 9.05 -14.13
CA ASP A 23 1.71 9.20 -14.70
C ASP A 23 2.52 7.90 -14.73
N ASP A 24 2.09 6.85 -14.02
CA ASP A 24 2.87 5.62 -13.86
C ASP A 24 2.09 4.35 -14.19
N VAL A 25 2.44 3.73 -15.32
CA VAL A 25 1.82 2.48 -15.79
C VAL A 25 2.01 1.29 -14.84
N LYS A 26 3.09 1.29 -14.02
CA LYS A 26 3.31 0.24 -13.02
C LYS A 26 2.38 0.43 -11.82
N ALA A 27 2.13 1.68 -11.40
CA ALA A 27 1.12 1.99 -10.40
C ALA A 27 -0.28 1.60 -10.88
N VAL A 28 -0.62 1.89 -12.16
CA VAL A 28 -1.89 1.45 -12.78
C VAL A 28 -2.04 -0.08 -12.70
N SER A 29 -0.97 -0.83 -12.98
CA SER A 29 -0.99 -2.29 -12.92
C SER A 29 -1.31 -2.79 -11.51
N LEU A 30 -0.59 -2.30 -10.49
CA LEU A 30 -0.80 -2.68 -9.10
C LEU A 30 -2.19 -2.29 -8.59
N TYR A 31 -2.65 -1.08 -8.90
CA TYR A 31 -3.98 -0.61 -8.53
C TYR A 31 -5.07 -1.54 -9.08
N ARG A 32 -4.94 -1.96 -10.35
CA ARG A 32 -5.90 -2.88 -10.98
C ARG A 32 -5.87 -4.27 -10.35
N GLN A 33 -4.68 -4.79 -10.03
CA GLN A 33 -4.56 -6.07 -9.34
C GLN A 33 -5.26 -6.03 -7.99
N LEU A 34 -4.97 -5.00 -7.19
CA LEU A 34 -5.56 -4.80 -5.87
C LEU A 34 -7.10 -4.75 -5.92
N VAL A 35 -7.66 -3.94 -6.82
CA VAL A 35 -9.13 -3.81 -6.99
C VAL A 35 -9.77 -5.10 -7.51
N ALA A 36 -9.11 -5.84 -8.40
CA ALA A 36 -9.68 -7.04 -9.02
C ALA A 36 -9.55 -8.28 -8.13
N GLY A 37 -8.49 -8.40 -7.34
CA GLY A 37 -8.13 -9.62 -6.63
C GLY A 37 -8.97 -9.91 -5.38
N HIS A 38 -9.73 -8.94 -4.86
CA HIS A 38 -10.55 -9.08 -3.65
C HIS A 38 -9.79 -9.76 -2.50
N TYR A 39 -8.58 -9.25 -2.23
CA TYR A 39 -7.69 -9.85 -1.24
C TYR A 39 -8.26 -9.71 0.18
N PRO A 40 -8.14 -10.75 1.01
CA PRO A 40 -8.65 -10.71 2.39
C PRO A 40 -7.82 -9.82 3.32
N ASP A 41 -6.54 -9.60 2.99
CA ASP A 41 -5.59 -8.82 3.77
C ASP A 41 -4.39 -8.39 2.90
N GLU A 42 -3.55 -7.53 3.45
CA GLU A 42 -2.35 -7.00 2.80
C GLU A 42 -1.27 -8.05 2.53
N LYS A 43 -1.23 -9.10 3.36
CA LYS A 43 -0.33 -10.23 3.15
C LYS A 43 -0.69 -10.99 1.88
N ALA A 44 -1.96 -11.34 1.69
CA ALA A 44 -2.44 -12.05 0.51
C ALA A 44 -2.22 -11.23 -0.77
N PHE A 45 -2.34 -9.90 -0.69
CA PHE A 45 -1.99 -9.04 -1.82
C PHE A 45 -0.49 -9.12 -2.14
N VAL A 46 0.40 -8.88 -1.17
CA VAL A 46 1.85 -8.88 -1.37
C VAL A 46 2.37 -10.23 -1.86
N GLU A 47 1.86 -11.34 -1.31
CA GLU A 47 2.21 -12.70 -1.75
C GLU A 47 1.78 -13.02 -3.19
N SER A 48 0.81 -12.28 -3.74
CA SER A 48 0.38 -12.43 -5.13
C SER A 48 1.26 -11.69 -6.14
N LEU A 49 2.10 -10.76 -5.67
CA LEU A 49 2.95 -9.92 -6.50
C LEU A 49 4.25 -10.63 -6.89
N SER A 50 4.72 -10.36 -8.11
CA SER A 50 6.07 -10.73 -8.52
C SER A 50 7.14 -9.94 -7.76
N GLU A 51 8.39 -10.43 -7.75
CA GLU A 51 9.52 -9.71 -7.11
C GLU A 51 9.70 -8.29 -7.66
N GLU A 52 9.51 -8.08 -8.97
CA GLU A 52 9.60 -6.75 -9.59
C GLU A 52 8.50 -5.82 -9.06
N GLU A 53 7.28 -6.34 -8.90
CA GLU A 53 6.14 -5.60 -8.38
C GLU A 53 6.29 -5.27 -6.90
N GLN A 54 6.83 -6.20 -6.10
CA GLN A 54 7.16 -5.96 -4.69
C GLN A 54 8.23 -4.87 -4.54
N LEU A 55 9.29 -4.91 -5.35
CA LEU A 55 10.33 -3.88 -5.37
C LEU A 55 9.77 -2.51 -5.77
N TYR A 56 8.87 -2.48 -6.75
CA TYR A 56 8.23 -1.25 -7.17
C TYR A 56 7.27 -0.71 -6.10
N LEU A 57 6.45 -1.58 -5.50
CA LEU A 57 5.53 -1.24 -4.41
C LEU A 57 6.28 -0.68 -3.20
N ASN A 58 7.42 -1.27 -2.82
CA ASN A 58 8.30 -0.74 -1.78
C ASN A 58 8.68 0.74 -2.03
N GLY A 59 9.01 1.08 -3.28
CA GLY A 59 9.35 2.45 -3.67
C GLY A 59 8.18 3.44 -3.53
N ILE A 60 6.96 3.01 -3.85
CA ILE A 60 5.74 3.81 -3.65
C ILE A 60 5.44 3.99 -2.16
N LEU A 61 5.44 2.89 -1.39
CA LEU A 61 5.18 2.91 0.04
C LEU A 61 6.14 3.83 0.79
N THR A 62 7.43 3.78 0.48
CA THR A 62 8.43 4.67 1.11
C THR A 62 8.08 6.15 0.91
N LYS A 63 7.69 6.54 -0.31
CA LYS A 63 7.33 7.95 -0.61
C LYS A 63 6.03 8.36 0.09
N GLU A 64 5.02 7.50 0.04
CA GLU A 64 3.71 7.77 0.65
C GLU A 64 3.78 7.83 2.18
N MET A 65 4.60 6.99 2.81
CA MET A 65 4.89 7.05 4.25
C MET A 65 5.63 8.35 4.61
N ASP A 66 6.59 8.80 3.80
CA ASP A 66 7.24 10.09 4.01
C ASP A 66 6.26 11.27 3.90
N TYR A 67 5.32 11.22 2.93
CA TYR A 67 4.24 12.20 2.84
C TYR A 67 3.30 12.18 4.06
N ALA A 68 2.86 10.99 4.49
CA ALA A 68 2.02 10.83 5.67
C ALA A 68 2.71 11.39 6.93
N LYS A 69 3.99 11.05 7.12
CA LYS A 69 4.80 11.51 8.24
C LYS A 69 4.98 13.03 8.26
N THR A 70 5.28 13.65 7.11
CA THR A 70 5.41 15.11 7.02
C THR A 70 4.07 15.82 7.21
N GLY A 71 2.97 15.21 6.79
CA GLY A 71 1.61 15.67 7.01
C GLY A 71 1.04 15.41 8.41
N GLN A 72 1.76 14.70 9.29
CA GLN A 72 1.29 14.25 10.60
C GLN A 72 0.02 13.38 10.50
N ASP A 73 -0.09 12.59 9.43
CA ASP A 73 -1.14 11.59 9.22
C ASP A 73 -0.68 10.23 9.77
N ASP A 74 -0.74 10.09 11.10
CA ASP A 74 -0.25 8.91 11.83
C ASP A 74 -1.05 7.63 11.49
N VAL A 75 -2.33 7.79 11.12
CA VAL A 75 -3.18 6.66 10.72
C VAL A 75 -2.72 6.11 9.38
N ARG A 76 -2.60 6.97 8.36
CA ARG A 76 -2.07 6.55 7.05
C ARG A 76 -0.66 5.97 7.18
N LEU A 77 0.21 6.61 7.97
CA LEU A 77 1.56 6.11 8.20
C LEU A 77 1.55 4.70 8.78
N THR A 78 0.70 4.45 9.78
CA THR A 78 0.56 3.13 10.41
C THR A 78 0.07 2.08 9.41
N GLN A 79 -1.01 2.38 8.68
CA GLN A 79 -1.63 1.47 7.73
C GLN A 79 -0.67 1.14 6.55
N LEU A 80 0.02 2.12 5.99
CA LEU A 80 1.02 1.87 4.94
C LEU A 80 2.24 1.09 5.45
N ASN A 81 2.62 1.28 6.72
CA ASN A 81 3.69 0.50 7.33
C ASN A 81 3.33 -0.98 7.48
N GLU A 82 2.05 -1.32 7.72
CA GLU A 82 1.59 -2.71 7.77
C GLU A 82 1.82 -3.44 6.42
N VAL A 83 1.56 -2.77 5.30
CA VAL A 83 1.89 -3.31 3.96
C VAL A 83 3.40 -3.46 3.78
N TYR A 84 4.17 -2.44 4.19
CA TYR A 84 5.63 -2.45 4.08
C TYR A 84 6.24 -3.63 4.85
N GLU A 85 5.72 -3.94 6.04
CA GLU A 85 6.14 -5.07 6.85
C GLU A 85 5.84 -6.44 6.22
N ARG A 86 4.97 -6.53 5.20
CA ARG A 86 4.78 -7.79 4.44
C ARG A 86 5.80 -8.01 3.34
N LEU A 87 6.54 -6.96 2.97
CA LEU A 87 7.58 -7.05 1.94
C LEU A 87 8.92 -7.61 2.48
N PHE A 88 9.08 -7.76 3.81
CA PHE A 88 10.33 -8.14 4.47
C PHE A 88 10.11 -9.11 5.64
#